data_AF-A0A261ACG2-F1
#
_entry.id   AF-A0A261ACG2-F1
#
_cell.length_a   1.000
_cell.length_b   1.000
_cell.length_c   1.000
_cell.angle_alpha   90.00
_cell.angle_beta   90.00
_cell.angle_gamma   90.00
#
_symmetry.space_group_name_H-M   'P 1'
#
loop_
_entity.id
_entity.type
_entity.pdbx_description
1 polymer ?
#
loop_
_entity_poly.entity_id
_entity_poly.type
_entity_poly.pdbx_seq_one_letter_code
_entity_poly.pdbx_strand_id
1 'polypeptide(L)'
;MSLYHSVTVNSDSEPVIVEVSNVAWKNAHNQRERRKKTIGFLFSLLVFSGCVAFVWTHKDQWKTRETKKIVRSKLFLEDFTTPPCTADLRVVGYCNLASHRAITEPQVSKLTHIIFSCLVIQSDGSVSFRNENEKTRFFDSKNKVKTWNSNVKMMISIEEHGIMRSRENEKFIDSVSSFLLEHHLDGVDINWEYPYNEDLPSQVTLISELREHLDITSTQKKSRAYLISLVTPTLGRTLENSIGKNLKNLLEFVNFVNVESFNYWKFWKNTTGPSTPLFSGVEPSVNDTISYYIKAAGTPEKLNLGLAFHGTYWNNVYKEYDSLSIFKPVDTNKVSIAEEIINIPAVNRSKRKQTIVASLVIFLLLSEFSTLIWYCYTNPNINPARCGKRIVGYYRGWGGRKVSDGQLRKLTHVIFSSAVLDSQGNVTFGSKSREDAFSELVENSRKVNPALKVIISIGGGSQKSVDLMIESNKAHENSTVPQSILSFLERYQADGVELQWKHWPKDETIYKLQILKYIREALPARYLLSLSLSSSEFPTTDYLKLDDLLSIVDFVSLTSFDYSASPGPFAPIYPDSKSSLEHTLKSYYCQTKQWEKINMGVAFYGRSWENVLEPS
;
A
#
# COMPACT_ATOMS: atom_id res chain seq x y z
N MET A 1 -0.31 3.44 -14.31
CA MET A 1 0.79 2.56 -13.84
C MET A 1 1.75 2.39 -15.00
N SER A 2 2.99 2.89 -14.89
CA SER A 2 3.95 2.96 -16.01
C SER A 2 5.18 2.07 -15.75
N LEU A 3 5.54 1.19 -16.69
CA LEU A 3 6.56 0.13 -16.50
C LEU A 3 7.85 0.42 -17.29
N TYR A 4 9.02 0.50 -16.66
CA TYR A 4 10.33 0.75 -17.31
C TYR A 4 11.25 -0.50 -17.32
N HIS A 5 12.10 -0.68 -18.34
CA HIS A 5 13.13 -1.72 -18.46
C HIS A 5 14.37 -1.22 -19.25
N SER A 6 15.60 -1.51 -18.81
CA SER A 6 16.83 -1.63 -19.64
C SER A 6 17.81 -2.65 -18.99
N VAL A 7 18.70 -3.33 -19.74
CA VAL A 7 20.18 -3.25 -19.63
C VAL A 7 20.84 -4.27 -20.59
N THR A 8 22.05 -3.93 -21.06
CA THR A 8 23.02 -4.72 -21.83
C THR A 8 24.05 -5.43 -20.94
N VAL A 9 24.48 -6.65 -21.30
CA VAL A 9 25.61 -7.37 -20.65
C VAL A 9 26.52 -8.00 -21.70
N ASN A 10 27.84 -7.89 -21.49
CA ASN A 10 28.93 -8.41 -22.32
C ASN A 10 29.35 -9.83 -21.88
N SER A 11 29.79 -10.67 -22.81
CA SER A 11 30.15 -12.09 -22.62
C SER A 11 31.61 -12.29 -22.18
N ASP A 12 31.86 -13.17 -21.18
CA ASP A 12 32.92 -14.21 -21.14
C ASP A 12 33.35 -14.61 -19.71
N SER A 13 33.18 -15.90 -19.32
CA SER A 13 34.14 -16.78 -18.56
C SER A 13 33.51 -18.05 -17.93
N GLU A 14 34.27 -19.16 -17.94
CA GLU A 14 33.94 -20.56 -17.55
C GLU A 14 34.23 -20.93 -16.06
N PRO A 15 33.76 -22.11 -15.52
CA PRO A 15 33.68 -22.39 -14.07
C PRO A 15 34.82 -23.28 -13.49
N VAL A 16 34.99 -23.25 -12.15
CA VAL A 16 35.92 -24.14 -11.38
C VAL A 16 35.25 -24.73 -10.12
N ILE A 17 35.50 -26.01 -9.84
CA ILE A 17 35.01 -26.83 -8.70
C ILE A 17 36.16 -27.13 -7.70
N VAL A 18 35.90 -27.16 -6.37
CA VAL A 18 36.83 -27.72 -5.36
C VAL A 18 36.09 -28.40 -4.18
N GLU A 19 36.55 -29.60 -3.75
CA GLU A 19 36.16 -30.39 -2.56
C GLU A 19 37.10 -30.17 -1.34
N VAL A 20 36.65 -30.42 -0.09
CA VAL A 20 37.46 -30.30 1.15
C VAL A 20 37.19 -31.42 2.19
N SER A 21 38.23 -31.87 2.91
CA SER A 21 38.26 -33.04 3.82
C SER A 21 38.27 -32.75 5.35
N ASN A 22 38.14 -33.81 6.16
CA ASN A 22 37.58 -33.89 7.54
C ASN A 22 38.42 -33.40 8.76
N VAL A 23 39.57 -32.75 8.62
CA VAL A 23 40.42 -32.38 9.80
C VAL A 23 39.93 -31.10 10.52
N ALA A 24 39.13 -30.26 9.86
CA ALA A 24 38.67 -28.96 10.39
C ALA A 24 37.74 -29.06 11.61
N TRP A 25 37.16 -30.22 11.91
CA TRP A 25 36.06 -30.35 12.88
C TRP A 25 36.52 -30.35 14.36
N LYS A 26 37.74 -30.82 14.65
CA LYS A 26 38.18 -31.06 16.05
C LYS A 26 38.61 -29.78 16.78
N ASN A 27 39.10 -28.78 16.06
CA ASN A 27 39.54 -27.49 16.64
C ASN A 27 38.36 -26.58 17.05
N ALA A 28 37.19 -26.76 16.42
CA ALA A 28 36.01 -25.95 16.70
C ALA A 28 35.41 -26.20 18.11
N HIS A 29 35.66 -27.36 18.71
CA HIS A 29 35.05 -27.74 19.99
C HIS A 29 35.67 -26.99 21.18
N ASN A 30 37.00 -26.86 21.23
CA ASN A 30 37.70 -26.26 22.38
C ASN A 30 37.53 -24.75 22.50
N GLN A 31 37.25 -24.03 21.41
CA GLN A 31 36.94 -22.59 21.46
C GLN A 31 35.59 -22.29 22.14
N ARG A 32 34.68 -23.27 22.21
CA ARG A 32 33.32 -23.07 22.70
C ARG A 32 33.24 -22.91 24.22
N GLU A 33 34.10 -23.60 24.97
CA GLU A 33 34.06 -23.58 26.44
C GLU A 33 34.64 -22.31 27.07
N ARG A 34 35.63 -21.65 26.42
CA ARG A 34 36.20 -20.39 26.92
C ARG A 34 35.20 -19.23 26.87
N ARG A 35 34.26 -19.22 25.92
CA ARG A 35 33.27 -18.15 25.72
C ARG A 35 32.21 -18.07 26.82
N LYS A 36 31.91 -19.19 27.49
CA LYS A 36 30.86 -19.23 28.53
C LYS A 36 31.25 -18.42 29.78
N LYS A 37 32.52 -18.39 30.15
CA LYS A 37 32.99 -17.70 31.37
C LYS A 37 33.01 -16.18 31.24
N THR A 38 33.26 -15.65 30.05
CA THR A 38 33.29 -14.21 29.77
C THR A 38 31.90 -13.56 29.84
N ILE A 39 30.85 -14.30 29.46
CA ILE A 39 29.47 -13.80 29.44
C ILE A 39 28.93 -13.53 30.86
N GLY A 40 29.35 -14.32 31.85
CA GLY A 40 28.91 -14.15 33.24
C GLY A 40 29.38 -12.84 33.90
N PHE A 41 30.55 -12.31 33.50
CA PHE A 41 31.14 -11.11 34.11
C PHE A 41 30.49 -9.81 33.61
N LEU A 42 30.09 -9.75 32.33
CA LEU A 42 29.49 -8.57 31.71
C LEU A 42 28.06 -8.28 32.23
N PHE A 43 27.36 -9.32 32.69
CA PHE A 43 25.98 -9.18 33.18
C PHE A 43 25.88 -8.39 34.49
N SER A 44 26.91 -8.47 35.34
CA SER A 44 26.92 -7.80 36.65
C SER A 44 27.15 -6.29 36.57
N LEU A 45 27.83 -5.81 35.52
CA LEU A 45 28.16 -4.39 35.31
C LEU A 45 26.95 -3.56 34.81
N LEU A 46 26.05 -4.17 34.04
CA LEU A 46 24.87 -3.52 33.45
C LEU A 46 23.79 -3.15 34.49
N VAL A 47 23.71 -3.91 35.59
CA VAL A 47 22.69 -3.68 36.64
C VAL A 47 22.97 -2.40 37.42
N PHE A 48 24.24 -2.01 37.56
CA PHE A 48 24.63 -0.87 38.40
C PHE A 48 24.43 0.49 37.71
N SER A 49 24.49 0.57 36.38
CA SER A 49 24.35 1.84 35.64
C SER A 49 22.90 2.31 35.50
N GLY A 50 21.94 1.39 35.42
CA GLY A 50 20.52 1.70 35.23
C GLY A 50 19.87 2.43 36.42
N CYS A 51 20.38 2.24 37.63
CA CYS A 51 19.83 2.88 38.84
C CYS A 51 20.11 4.40 38.91
N VAL A 52 21.17 4.89 38.25
CA VAL A 52 21.59 6.30 38.34
C VAL A 52 20.78 7.21 37.39
N ALA A 53 20.35 6.69 36.23
CA ALA A 53 19.65 7.48 35.21
C ALA A 53 18.19 7.85 35.57
N PHE A 54 17.54 7.06 36.43
CA PHE A 54 16.12 7.22 36.76
C PHE A 54 15.81 8.46 37.60
N VAL A 55 16.75 8.89 38.45
CA VAL A 55 16.53 10.00 39.40
C VAL A 55 16.57 11.37 38.72
N TRP A 56 17.13 11.47 37.51
CA TRP A 56 17.48 12.75 36.90
C TRP A 56 16.38 13.38 36.01
N THR A 57 15.37 12.62 35.56
CA THR A 57 14.49 13.04 34.44
C THR A 57 13.11 13.61 34.81
N HIS A 58 12.72 13.70 36.08
CA HIS A 58 11.30 13.90 36.46
C HIS A 58 10.96 15.17 37.26
N LYS A 59 11.73 16.27 37.14
CA LYS A 59 11.59 17.43 38.05
C LYS A 59 10.61 18.56 37.65
N ASP A 60 10.19 18.74 36.37
CA ASP A 60 9.71 20.09 35.93
C ASP A 60 8.37 20.28 35.15
N GLN A 61 7.49 19.29 34.88
CA GLN A 61 6.33 19.51 33.95
C GLN A 61 4.92 19.79 34.56
N TRP A 62 4.79 20.70 35.52
CA TRP A 62 3.48 21.17 36.03
C TRP A 62 3.21 22.65 35.68
N LYS A 63 2.39 22.97 34.64
CA LYS A 63 1.44 24.15 34.57
C LYS A 63 0.75 24.43 33.18
N THR A 64 -0.61 24.37 33.19
CA THR A 64 -1.68 25.21 32.55
C THR A 64 -2.13 25.19 31.06
N ARG A 65 -3.47 25.44 30.88
CA ARG A 65 -4.46 25.34 29.76
C ARG A 65 -4.72 26.67 29.00
N GLU A 66 -5.31 26.64 27.78
CA GLU A 66 -6.61 27.32 27.41
C GLU A 66 -7.11 27.08 25.95
N THR A 67 -8.37 27.44 25.65
CA THR A 67 -9.25 27.02 24.52
C THR A 67 -9.64 28.15 23.55
N LYS A 68 -10.03 27.86 22.28
CA LYS A 68 -10.82 28.78 21.41
C LYS A 68 -11.65 28.07 20.31
N LYS A 69 -12.89 28.56 20.09
CA LYS A 69 -13.94 28.19 19.10
C LYS A 69 -13.69 28.80 17.70
N ILE A 70 -14.15 28.15 16.62
CA ILE A 70 -14.32 28.76 15.28
C ILE A 70 -15.66 28.36 14.63
N VAL A 71 -16.27 29.35 13.96
CA VAL A 71 -17.59 29.44 13.31
C VAL A 71 -17.58 28.83 11.89
N ARG A 72 -18.69 28.23 11.45
CA ARG A 72 -18.90 27.70 10.08
C ARG A 72 -19.47 28.77 9.14
N SER A 73 -18.87 28.95 7.96
CA SER A 73 -19.48 29.65 6.82
C SER A 73 -19.91 28.66 5.74
N LYS A 74 -21.18 28.75 5.32
CA LYS A 74 -21.73 28.14 4.09
C LYS A 74 -21.35 29.02 2.90
N LEU A 75 -20.70 28.47 1.88
CA LEU A 75 -20.72 28.98 0.50
C LEU A 75 -20.08 27.94 -0.44
N PHE A 76 -20.69 27.79 -1.62
CA PHE A 76 -20.39 26.89 -2.75
C PHE A 76 -20.98 25.46 -2.66
N LEU A 77 -22.25 25.36 -3.08
CA LEU A 77 -22.80 24.20 -3.76
C LEU A 77 -22.70 24.50 -5.26
N GLU A 78 -21.75 23.89 -5.95
CA GLU A 78 -21.83 23.69 -7.40
C GLU A 78 -22.01 22.18 -7.63
N ASP A 79 -23.00 21.85 -8.45
CA ASP A 79 -23.34 20.49 -8.87
C ASP A 79 -22.16 19.86 -9.61
N PHE A 80 -21.41 19.01 -8.92
CA PHE A 80 -20.56 18.04 -9.57
C PHE A 80 -21.48 16.96 -10.17
N THR A 81 -21.84 17.10 -11.45
CA THR A 81 -22.18 15.93 -12.25
C THR A 81 -20.94 15.03 -12.28
N THR A 82 -20.91 14.02 -11.42
CA THR A 82 -19.80 13.07 -11.30
C THR A 82 -19.66 12.29 -12.62
N PRO A 83 -18.44 12.14 -13.17
CA PRO A 83 -18.23 11.31 -14.35
C PRO A 83 -18.58 9.83 -14.06
N PRO A 84 -18.94 9.04 -15.08
CA PRO A 84 -19.35 7.65 -14.90
C PRO A 84 -18.25 6.78 -14.27
N CYS A 85 -18.68 5.80 -13.46
CA CYS A 85 -17.83 4.90 -12.66
C CYS A 85 -17.10 3.81 -13.47
N THR A 86 -16.31 4.25 -14.44
CA THR A 86 -15.14 3.57 -14.97
C THR A 86 -14.15 4.68 -15.30
N ALA A 87 -13.44 5.19 -14.29
CA ALA A 87 -12.14 5.76 -14.60
C ALA A 87 -11.28 4.56 -15.00
N ASP A 88 -11.32 4.20 -16.29
CA ASP A 88 -10.49 3.13 -16.83
C ASP A 88 -9.05 3.43 -16.42
N LEU A 89 -8.55 2.62 -15.49
CA LEU A 89 -7.26 2.88 -14.88
C LEU A 89 -6.22 2.74 -15.98
N ARG A 90 -5.49 3.83 -16.25
CA ARG A 90 -4.48 3.83 -17.30
C ARG A 90 -3.32 2.92 -16.92
N VAL A 91 -3.22 1.78 -17.59
CA VAL A 91 -2.07 0.86 -17.51
C VAL A 91 -1.20 1.07 -18.75
N VAL A 92 0.02 1.56 -18.53
CA VAL A 92 0.99 1.96 -19.56
C VAL A 92 2.19 1.02 -19.47
N GLY A 93 2.45 0.23 -20.50
CA GLY A 93 3.67 -0.58 -20.59
C GLY A 93 4.72 0.11 -21.46
N TYR A 94 5.97 0.25 -21.01
CA TYR A 94 7.06 0.60 -21.93
C TYR A 94 7.66 -0.67 -22.53
N CYS A 95 7.80 -0.66 -23.85
CA CYS A 95 8.51 -1.67 -24.63
C CYS A 95 9.87 -1.09 -25.03
N ASN A 96 10.94 -1.52 -24.36
CA ASN A 96 12.29 -1.08 -24.69
C ASN A 96 12.78 -1.77 -25.97
N LEU A 97 12.93 -1.00 -27.04
CA LEU A 97 13.38 -1.44 -28.36
C LEU A 97 14.86 -1.90 -28.36
N ALA A 98 15.68 -1.44 -27.42
CA ALA A 98 17.05 -1.91 -27.25
C ALA A 98 17.11 -3.32 -26.64
N SER A 99 16.05 -3.80 -25.97
CA SER A 99 15.99 -5.14 -25.39
C SER A 99 15.66 -6.21 -26.45
N HIS A 100 16.26 -7.39 -26.31
CA HIS A 100 15.93 -8.58 -27.12
C HIS A 100 14.66 -9.30 -26.65
N ARG A 101 14.06 -8.88 -25.52
CA ARG A 101 12.92 -9.57 -24.94
C ARG A 101 11.64 -9.25 -25.72
N ALA A 102 11.02 -10.28 -26.27
CA ALA A 102 9.75 -10.14 -26.98
C ALA A 102 8.59 -9.84 -26.02
N ILE A 103 7.67 -8.97 -26.46
CA ILE A 103 6.36 -8.79 -25.81
C ILE A 103 5.48 -10.03 -26.03
N THR A 104 4.57 -10.31 -25.09
CA THR A 104 3.64 -11.44 -25.19
C THR A 104 2.18 -10.97 -25.22
N GLU A 105 1.31 -11.76 -25.84
CA GLU A 105 -0.13 -11.47 -25.91
C GLU A 105 -0.78 -11.28 -24.52
N PRO A 106 -0.52 -12.13 -23.50
CA PRO A 106 -1.07 -11.92 -22.15
C PRO A 106 -0.59 -10.65 -21.46
N GLN A 107 0.56 -10.08 -21.87
CA GLN A 107 1.01 -8.77 -21.38
C GLN A 107 0.19 -7.67 -22.05
N VAL A 108 0.11 -7.71 -23.39
CA VAL A 108 -0.59 -6.69 -24.19
C VAL A 108 -2.10 -6.64 -23.87
N SER A 109 -2.73 -7.78 -23.59
CA SER A 109 -4.16 -7.83 -23.24
C SER A 109 -4.51 -7.12 -21.92
N LYS A 110 -3.51 -6.86 -21.06
CA LYS A 110 -3.67 -6.16 -19.77
C LYS A 110 -3.35 -4.65 -19.85
N LEU A 111 -2.89 -4.17 -21.00
CA LEU A 111 -2.51 -2.77 -21.17
C LEU A 111 -3.65 -1.94 -21.75
N THR A 112 -3.65 -0.66 -21.40
CA THR A 112 -4.47 0.36 -22.09
C THR A 112 -3.63 1.12 -23.10
N HIS A 113 -2.35 1.32 -22.79
CA HIS A 113 -1.37 2.00 -23.62
C HIS A 113 -0.07 1.20 -23.64
N ILE A 114 0.61 1.20 -24.77
CA ILE A 114 1.99 0.74 -24.91
C ILE A 114 2.83 1.87 -25.50
N ILE A 115 3.98 2.12 -24.88
CA ILE A 115 4.94 3.14 -25.32
C ILE A 115 6.20 2.40 -25.80
N PHE A 116 6.56 2.54 -27.07
CA PHE A 116 7.82 2.01 -27.59
C PHE A 116 8.96 2.98 -27.23
N SER A 117 10.02 2.49 -26.59
CA SER A 117 11.14 3.31 -26.11
C SER A 117 12.42 2.91 -26.85
N CYS A 118 13.04 3.75 -27.67
CA CYS A 118 12.66 5.13 -27.99
C CYS A 118 13.25 5.57 -29.34
N LEU A 119 12.82 6.73 -29.81
CA LEU A 119 13.53 7.50 -30.84
C LEU A 119 14.51 8.47 -30.19
N VAL A 120 15.51 8.89 -30.96
CA VAL A 120 16.46 9.94 -30.61
C VAL A 120 16.34 11.11 -31.56
N ILE A 121 16.67 12.31 -31.06
CA ILE A 121 16.71 13.54 -31.85
C ILE A 121 18.08 13.64 -32.53
N GLN A 122 18.08 13.85 -33.84
CA GLN A 122 19.27 14.05 -34.67
C GLN A 122 19.74 15.49 -34.60
N SER A 123 20.98 15.75 -35.04
CA SER A 123 21.58 17.09 -35.03
C SER A 123 20.84 18.12 -35.91
N ASP A 124 20.01 17.67 -36.84
CA ASP A 124 19.18 18.52 -37.68
C ASP A 124 17.77 18.77 -37.12
N GLY A 125 17.46 18.20 -35.94
CA GLY A 125 16.16 18.26 -35.27
C GLY A 125 15.22 17.10 -35.59
N SER A 126 15.50 16.26 -36.58
CA SER A 126 14.63 15.13 -36.94
C SER A 126 14.68 13.98 -35.92
N VAL A 127 13.65 13.14 -35.86
CA VAL A 127 13.64 11.94 -34.99
C VAL A 127 13.92 10.67 -35.80
N SER A 128 14.72 9.76 -35.24
CA SER A 128 14.97 8.47 -35.85
C SER A 128 15.32 7.38 -34.83
N PHE A 129 15.28 6.12 -35.26
CA PHE A 129 15.78 4.99 -34.46
C PHE A 129 17.31 5.07 -34.37
N ARG A 130 17.88 4.58 -33.26
CA ARG A 130 19.34 4.56 -33.12
C ARG A 130 20.03 3.61 -34.09
N ASN A 131 19.33 2.54 -34.48
CA ASN A 131 19.85 1.50 -35.35
C ASN A 131 18.71 0.69 -36.00
N GLU A 132 19.05 -0.09 -37.02
CA GLU A 132 18.08 -0.93 -37.76
C GLU A 132 17.47 -2.05 -36.92
N ASN A 133 18.13 -2.50 -35.85
CA ASN A 133 17.59 -3.54 -34.95
C ASN A 133 16.40 -3.00 -34.15
N GLU A 134 16.53 -1.81 -33.57
CA GLU A 134 15.44 -1.13 -32.86
C GLU A 134 14.25 -0.86 -33.78
N LYS A 135 14.52 -0.39 -35.02
CA LYS A 135 13.51 -0.20 -36.05
C LYS A 135 12.78 -1.50 -36.38
N THR A 136 13.51 -2.59 -36.60
CA THR A 136 12.94 -3.91 -36.89
C THR A 136 12.05 -4.39 -35.74
N ARG A 137 12.50 -4.24 -34.49
CA ARG A 137 11.75 -4.62 -33.28
C ARG A 137 10.51 -3.76 -33.08
N PHE A 138 10.56 -2.48 -33.41
CA PHE A 138 9.40 -1.60 -33.39
C PHE A 138 8.31 -2.13 -34.33
N PHE A 139 8.65 -2.43 -35.58
CA PHE A 139 7.67 -2.95 -36.54
C PHE A 139 7.11 -4.32 -36.14
N ASP A 140 7.95 -5.23 -35.66
CA ASP A 140 7.51 -6.53 -35.13
C ASP A 140 6.54 -6.36 -33.95
N SER A 141 6.93 -5.58 -32.94
CA SER A 141 6.13 -5.36 -31.73
C SER A 141 4.81 -4.63 -32.03
N LYS A 142 4.84 -3.62 -32.89
CA LYS A 142 3.66 -2.89 -33.34
C LYS A 142 2.67 -3.80 -34.07
N ASN A 143 3.14 -4.66 -34.97
CA ASN A 143 2.28 -5.60 -35.69
C ASN A 143 1.65 -6.63 -34.74
N LYS A 144 2.40 -7.11 -33.75
CA LYS A 144 1.90 -7.98 -32.68
C LYS A 144 0.81 -7.30 -31.86
N VAL A 145 1.04 -6.07 -31.36
CA VAL A 145 0.05 -5.32 -30.58
C VAL A 145 -1.23 -5.10 -31.38
N LYS A 146 -1.11 -4.66 -32.64
CA LYS A 146 -2.25 -4.46 -33.54
C LYS A 146 -3.08 -5.74 -33.73
N THR A 147 -2.43 -6.89 -33.74
CA THR A 147 -3.08 -8.21 -33.92
C THR A 147 -3.73 -8.70 -32.63
N TRP A 148 -3.04 -8.59 -31.50
CA TRP A 148 -3.48 -9.15 -30.22
C TRP A 148 -4.53 -8.30 -29.50
N ASN A 149 -4.42 -6.96 -29.58
CA ASN A 149 -5.38 -6.06 -28.94
C ASN A 149 -5.39 -4.70 -29.62
N SER A 150 -6.30 -4.52 -30.59
CA SER A 150 -6.46 -3.27 -31.35
C SER A 150 -7.02 -2.09 -30.54
N ASN A 151 -7.45 -2.33 -29.29
CA ASN A 151 -7.89 -1.27 -28.38
C ASN A 151 -6.73 -0.59 -27.64
N VAL A 152 -5.54 -1.21 -27.59
CA VAL A 152 -4.36 -0.63 -26.94
C VAL A 152 -3.87 0.57 -27.73
N LYS A 153 -3.68 1.70 -27.05
CA LYS A 153 -3.07 2.89 -27.62
C LYS A 153 -1.58 2.69 -27.81
N MET A 154 -1.10 2.84 -29.05
CA MET A 154 0.30 2.68 -29.39
C MET A 154 0.97 4.05 -29.48
N MET A 155 1.97 4.30 -28.64
CA MET A 155 2.72 5.55 -28.60
C MET A 155 4.22 5.28 -28.75
N ILE A 156 4.99 6.31 -29.11
CA ILE A 156 6.45 6.26 -29.21
C ILE A 156 7.07 7.25 -28.22
N SER A 157 8.08 6.83 -27.46
CA SER A 157 8.84 7.70 -26.58
C SER A 157 10.01 8.32 -27.35
N ILE A 158 10.29 9.58 -27.08
CA ILE A 158 11.45 10.31 -27.59
C ILE A 158 12.32 10.69 -26.41
N GLU A 159 13.60 10.33 -26.46
CA GLU A 159 14.57 10.78 -25.47
C GLU A 159 15.17 12.13 -25.89
N GLU A 160 15.01 13.13 -25.02
CA GLU A 160 15.60 14.46 -25.15
C GLU A 160 16.67 14.63 -24.04
N HIS A 161 17.87 15.04 -24.46
CA HIS A 161 18.98 15.36 -23.57
C HIS A 161 19.51 16.77 -23.85
N GLY A 162 18.89 17.81 -23.29
CA GLY A 162 19.44 19.16 -23.27
C GLY A 162 18.42 20.26 -23.56
N ILE A 163 18.90 21.34 -24.19
CA ILE A 163 18.08 22.48 -24.60
C ILE A 163 17.99 22.45 -26.13
N MET A 164 16.82 22.12 -26.66
CA MET A 164 16.53 22.35 -28.08
C MET A 164 16.43 23.85 -28.38
N ARG A 165 17.06 24.30 -29.47
CA ARG A 165 16.96 25.68 -29.95
C ARG A 165 15.68 25.89 -30.76
N SER A 166 15.18 27.12 -30.83
CA SER A 166 13.94 27.46 -31.54
C SER A 166 13.87 26.98 -33.00
N ARG A 167 14.98 26.99 -33.74
CA ARG A 167 15.04 26.51 -35.14
C ARG A 167 15.06 24.98 -35.25
N GLU A 168 15.46 24.28 -34.20
CA GLU A 168 15.42 22.82 -34.10
C GLU A 168 14.02 22.33 -33.69
N ASN A 169 13.24 23.17 -32.97
CA ASN A 169 11.86 22.86 -32.55
C ASN A 169 10.92 22.61 -33.73
N GLU A 170 10.91 23.47 -34.76
CA GLU A 170 9.98 23.33 -35.89
C GLU A 170 10.20 22.01 -36.63
N LYS A 171 11.46 21.72 -36.99
CA LYS A 171 11.83 20.46 -37.65
C LYS A 171 11.53 19.24 -36.79
N PHE A 172 11.76 19.34 -35.49
CA PHE A 172 11.42 18.29 -34.54
C PHE A 172 9.93 18.02 -34.51
N ILE A 173 9.11 19.06 -34.33
CA ILE A 173 7.65 18.96 -34.29
C ILE A 173 7.13 18.34 -35.61
N ASP A 174 7.62 18.79 -36.76
CA ASP A 174 7.27 18.25 -38.08
C ASP A 174 7.68 16.77 -38.23
N SER A 175 8.87 16.41 -37.73
CA SER A 175 9.38 15.05 -37.80
C SER A 175 8.58 14.10 -36.90
N VAL A 176 8.20 14.55 -35.70
CA VAL A 176 7.32 13.80 -34.79
C VAL A 176 5.94 13.60 -35.41
N SER A 177 5.31 14.67 -35.92
CA SER A 177 3.97 14.58 -36.51
C SER A 177 3.96 13.64 -37.73
N SER A 178 4.99 13.73 -38.58
CA SER A 178 5.19 12.84 -39.73
C SER A 178 5.36 11.38 -39.32
N PHE A 179 6.17 11.09 -38.30
CA PHE A 179 6.38 9.75 -37.79
C PHE A 179 5.09 9.11 -37.23
N LEU A 180 4.31 9.87 -36.46
CA LEU A 180 3.03 9.42 -35.93
C LEU A 180 2.03 9.09 -37.05
N LEU A 181 1.98 9.93 -38.09
CA LEU A 181 1.14 9.73 -39.27
C LEU A 181 1.55 8.50 -40.08
N GLU A 182 2.82 8.42 -40.49
CA GLU A 182 3.35 7.33 -41.31
C GLU A 182 3.18 5.97 -40.64
N HIS A 183 3.33 5.94 -39.31
CA HIS A 183 3.25 4.71 -38.55
C HIS A 183 1.93 4.51 -37.82
N HIS A 184 0.90 5.31 -38.07
CA HIS A 184 -0.44 5.12 -37.48
C HIS A 184 -0.40 4.95 -35.94
N LEU A 185 0.39 5.76 -35.26
CA LEU A 185 0.50 5.76 -33.80
C LEU A 185 -0.56 6.70 -33.19
N ASP A 186 -0.99 6.39 -31.97
CA ASP A 186 -1.97 7.19 -31.23
C ASP A 186 -1.33 8.40 -30.53
N GLY A 187 -0.01 8.46 -30.37
CA GLY A 187 0.63 9.59 -29.70
C GLY A 187 2.13 9.46 -29.43
N VAL A 188 2.65 10.45 -28.72
CA VAL A 188 4.08 10.59 -28.39
C VAL A 188 4.26 10.77 -26.87
N ASP A 189 5.33 10.18 -26.34
CA ASP A 189 5.78 10.34 -24.97
C ASP A 189 7.12 11.10 -24.97
N ILE A 190 7.19 12.23 -24.30
CA ILE A 190 8.41 13.05 -24.24
C ILE A 190 9.16 12.70 -22.95
N ASN A 191 10.26 11.97 -23.12
CA ASN A 191 11.18 11.62 -22.06
C ASN A 191 12.35 12.61 -22.04
N TRP A 192 12.11 13.77 -21.44
CA TRP A 192 13.13 14.81 -21.23
C TRP A 192 13.91 14.48 -19.96
N GLU A 193 15.15 14.00 -20.10
CA GLU A 193 15.95 13.48 -18.98
C GLU A 193 17.18 14.37 -18.70
N TYR A 194 17.11 15.38 -17.82
CA TYR A 194 15.94 15.98 -17.16
C TYR A 194 16.00 17.51 -17.26
N PRO A 195 14.85 18.22 -17.35
CA PRO A 195 14.84 19.68 -17.45
C PRO A 195 15.31 20.33 -16.13
N TYR A 196 16.30 21.19 -16.22
CA TYR A 196 16.74 22.07 -15.14
C TYR A 196 15.91 23.37 -15.11
N ASN A 197 16.08 24.20 -14.07
CA ASN A 197 15.33 25.46 -13.93
C ASN A 197 15.42 26.36 -15.18
N GLU A 198 16.54 26.32 -15.88
CA GLU A 198 16.81 27.13 -17.09
C GLU A 198 16.01 26.63 -18.31
N ASP A 199 15.67 25.35 -18.33
CA ASP A 199 14.97 24.68 -19.45
C ASP A 199 13.45 24.85 -19.35
N LEU A 200 12.96 25.25 -18.17
CA LEU A 200 11.55 25.30 -17.82
C LEU A 200 10.68 26.15 -18.79
N PRO A 201 11.08 27.36 -19.22
CA PRO A 201 10.29 28.13 -20.19
C PRO A 201 10.29 27.50 -21.59
N SER A 202 11.45 27.00 -22.03
CA SER A 202 11.62 26.35 -23.34
C SER A 202 10.81 25.07 -23.42
N GLN A 203 10.72 24.31 -22.32
CA GLN A 203 9.92 23.10 -22.25
C GLN A 203 8.42 23.39 -22.42
N VAL A 204 7.87 24.37 -21.71
CA VAL A 204 6.44 24.74 -21.85
C VAL A 204 6.15 25.17 -23.29
N THR A 205 7.04 25.99 -23.86
CA THR A 205 6.92 26.48 -25.24
C THR A 205 6.90 25.31 -26.23
N LEU A 206 7.91 24.44 -26.18
CA LEU A 206 8.00 23.28 -27.08
C LEU A 206 6.77 22.37 -26.99
N ILE A 207 6.32 22.05 -25.78
CA ILE A 207 5.16 21.17 -25.58
C ILE A 207 3.86 21.84 -26.05
N SER A 208 3.72 23.16 -25.87
CA SER A 208 2.57 23.91 -26.39
C SER A 208 2.55 23.95 -27.93
N GLU A 209 3.70 24.21 -28.57
CA GLU A 209 3.84 24.22 -30.03
C GLU A 209 3.58 22.82 -30.62
N LEU A 210 4.11 21.77 -29.98
CA LEU A 210 3.84 20.38 -30.35
C LEU A 210 2.35 20.04 -30.25
N ARG A 211 1.67 20.47 -29.18
CA ARG A 211 0.23 20.26 -29.00
C ARG A 211 -0.57 20.93 -30.12
N GLU A 212 -0.31 22.20 -30.38
CA GLU A 212 -0.98 22.96 -31.45
C GLU A 212 -0.77 22.29 -32.81
N HIS A 213 0.48 21.95 -33.14
CA HIS A 213 0.80 21.31 -34.41
C HIS A 213 0.11 19.96 -34.58
N LEU A 214 0.06 19.13 -33.53
CA LEU A 214 -0.65 17.84 -33.58
C LEU A 214 -2.17 18.00 -33.66
N ASP A 215 -2.76 19.05 -33.09
CA ASP A 215 -4.19 19.35 -33.23
C ASP A 215 -4.54 19.76 -34.66
N ILE A 216 -3.74 20.66 -35.25
CA ILE A 216 -3.86 21.06 -36.66
C ILE A 216 -3.70 19.82 -37.56
N THR A 217 -2.66 19.03 -37.34
CA THR A 217 -2.38 17.81 -38.11
C THR A 217 -3.55 16.83 -38.04
N SER A 218 -4.09 16.57 -36.84
CA SER A 218 -5.21 15.64 -36.67
C SER A 218 -6.48 16.12 -37.39
N THR A 219 -6.74 17.43 -37.35
CA THR A 219 -7.87 18.06 -38.04
C THR A 219 -7.72 17.98 -39.56
N GLN A 220 -6.56 18.35 -40.10
CA GLN A 220 -6.28 18.34 -41.54
C GLN A 220 -6.32 16.93 -42.12
N LYS A 221 -5.79 15.95 -41.40
CA LYS A 221 -5.73 14.54 -41.84
C LYS A 221 -6.98 13.74 -41.46
N LYS A 222 -7.96 14.36 -40.79
CA LYS A 222 -9.17 13.71 -40.25
C LYS A 222 -8.84 12.46 -39.43
N SER A 223 -7.76 12.51 -38.66
CA SER A 223 -7.34 11.44 -37.77
C SER A 223 -7.89 11.67 -36.36
N ARG A 224 -7.71 10.70 -35.47
CA ARG A 224 -8.01 10.88 -34.05
C ARG A 224 -7.03 11.90 -33.44
N ALA A 225 -7.47 12.60 -32.39
CA ALA A 225 -6.60 13.48 -31.62
C ALA A 225 -5.40 12.68 -31.08
N TYR A 226 -4.19 13.19 -31.31
CA TYR A 226 -2.96 12.56 -30.82
C TYR A 226 -2.80 12.76 -29.32
N LEU A 227 -2.27 11.74 -28.66
CA LEU A 227 -1.91 11.77 -27.25
C LEU A 227 -0.50 12.34 -27.07
N ILE A 228 -0.32 13.17 -26.05
CA ILE A 228 0.99 13.60 -25.57
C ILE A 228 1.11 13.18 -24.10
N SER A 229 2.20 12.48 -23.76
CA SER A 229 2.58 12.24 -22.37
C SER A 229 3.98 12.76 -22.07
N LEU A 230 4.23 13.05 -20.79
CA LEU A 230 5.54 13.45 -20.29
C LEU A 230 6.05 12.44 -19.28
N VAL A 231 7.36 12.28 -19.22
CA VAL A 231 8.05 11.57 -18.15
C VAL A 231 8.54 12.59 -17.13
N THR A 232 8.37 12.30 -15.84
CA THR A 232 8.90 13.15 -14.77
C THR A 232 9.75 12.35 -13.78
N PRO A 233 10.88 12.90 -13.30
CA PRO A 233 11.81 12.19 -12.42
C PRO A 233 11.22 11.88 -11.05
N THR A 234 11.84 10.90 -10.37
CA THR A 234 11.67 10.72 -8.93
C THR A 234 12.14 11.94 -8.14
N LEU A 235 11.52 12.19 -6.97
CA LEU A 235 11.93 13.29 -6.08
C LEU A 235 13.38 13.10 -5.63
N GLY A 236 14.17 14.17 -5.68
CA GLY A 236 15.60 14.17 -5.33
C GLY A 236 16.54 13.84 -6.48
N ARG A 237 16.04 13.58 -7.69
CA ARG A 237 16.87 13.32 -8.88
C ARG A 237 17.36 14.58 -9.59
N THR A 238 16.62 15.69 -9.51
CA THR A 238 17.05 17.01 -10.01
C THR A 238 17.30 17.98 -8.87
N LEU A 239 18.19 18.95 -9.08
CA LEU A 239 18.39 20.05 -8.13
C LEU A 239 17.08 20.82 -7.98
N GLU A 240 16.67 21.07 -6.73
CA GLU A 240 15.43 21.77 -6.34
C GLU A 240 14.08 21.13 -6.71
N ASN A 241 14.05 19.95 -7.36
CA ASN A 241 12.82 19.35 -7.87
C ASN A 241 12.04 20.34 -8.77
N SER A 242 12.73 21.06 -9.65
CA SER A 242 12.22 22.19 -10.44
C SER A 242 10.97 21.87 -11.28
N ILE A 243 10.84 20.64 -11.79
CA ILE A 243 9.78 20.26 -12.74
C ILE A 243 8.37 20.44 -12.18
N GLY A 244 8.16 20.25 -10.86
CA GLY A 244 6.86 20.49 -10.26
C GLY A 244 6.45 21.97 -10.21
N LYS A 245 7.38 22.92 -10.41
CA LYS A 245 7.05 24.36 -10.50
C LYS A 245 6.24 24.67 -11.77
N ASN A 246 6.54 23.99 -12.89
CA ASN A 246 5.87 24.21 -14.18
C ASN A 246 4.88 23.11 -14.58
N LEU A 247 4.81 22.02 -13.83
CA LEU A 247 3.91 20.90 -14.13
C LEU A 247 2.49 21.35 -14.42
N LYS A 248 1.94 22.28 -13.62
CA LYS A 248 0.59 22.80 -13.84
C LYS A 248 0.39 23.40 -15.24
N ASN A 249 1.37 24.15 -15.75
CA ASN A 249 1.32 24.75 -17.08
C ASN A 249 1.46 23.68 -18.17
N LEU A 250 2.33 22.69 -17.96
CA LEU A 250 2.50 21.57 -18.90
C LEU A 250 1.24 20.71 -19.01
N LEU A 251 0.51 20.54 -17.91
CA LEU A 251 -0.73 19.76 -17.87
C LEU A 251 -1.86 20.34 -18.74
N GLU A 252 -1.76 21.59 -19.20
CA GLU A 252 -2.71 22.15 -20.18
C GLU A 252 -2.53 21.51 -21.57
N PHE A 253 -1.30 21.13 -21.91
CA PHE A 253 -0.92 20.67 -23.25
C PHE A 253 -0.78 19.15 -23.37
N VAL A 254 -0.78 18.42 -22.25
CA VAL A 254 -0.57 16.95 -22.23
C VAL A 254 -1.75 16.18 -21.67
N ASN A 255 -1.90 14.94 -22.13
CA ASN A 255 -2.99 14.05 -21.72
C ASN A 255 -2.70 13.41 -20.36
N PHE A 256 -1.45 13.02 -20.11
CA PHE A 256 -1.03 12.43 -18.83
C PHE A 256 0.48 12.49 -18.63
N VAL A 257 0.91 12.20 -17.41
CA VAL A 257 2.31 12.22 -16.98
C VAL A 257 2.66 10.88 -16.36
N ASN A 258 3.77 10.31 -16.81
CA ASN A 258 4.38 9.09 -16.29
C ASN A 258 5.42 9.47 -15.24
N VAL A 259 5.09 9.32 -13.96
CA VAL A 259 5.99 9.65 -12.87
C VAL A 259 6.93 8.47 -12.61
N GLU A 260 8.23 8.66 -12.80
CA GLU A 260 9.25 7.65 -12.50
C GLU A 260 9.44 7.51 -10.99
N SER A 261 8.50 6.86 -10.32
CA SER A 261 8.53 6.64 -8.88
C SER A 261 9.29 5.38 -8.50
N PHE A 262 10.53 5.22 -8.96
CA PHE A 262 11.42 4.09 -8.64
C PHE A 262 12.89 4.53 -8.73
N ASN A 263 13.83 3.62 -8.48
CA ASN A 263 15.28 3.90 -8.47
C ASN A 263 15.74 4.96 -7.45
N TYR A 264 15.09 5.04 -6.27
CA TYR A 264 15.43 6.00 -5.20
C TYR A 264 16.84 5.81 -4.64
N TRP A 265 17.30 4.56 -4.58
CA TRP A 265 18.69 4.21 -4.27
C TRP A 265 19.37 3.66 -5.53
N LYS A 266 20.13 4.52 -6.22
CA LYS A 266 20.97 4.19 -7.39
C LYS A 266 22.44 4.65 -7.19
N PHE A 267 23.27 4.46 -8.23
CA PHE A 267 24.75 4.51 -8.25
C PHE A 267 25.42 5.81 -7.73
N TRP A 268 24.68 6.92 -7.61
CA TRP A 268 25.19 8.16 -7.01
C TRP A 268 25.18 8.14 -5.48
N LYS A 269 24.58 7.13 -4.85
CA LYS A 269 24.64 6.92 -3.41
C LYS A 269 25.76 5.95 -3.09
N ASN A 270 26.59 6.33 -2.13
CA ASN A 270 27.63 5.48 -1.55
C ASN A 270 27.05 4.45 -0.57
N THR A 271 25.73 4.24 -0.52
CA THR A 271 25.06 3.29 0.36
C THR A 271 23.99 2.47 -0.37
N THR A 272 23.85 1.19 -0.02
CA THR A 272 22.73 0.34 -0.46
C THR A 272 21.38 0.86 0.05
N GLY A 273 20.28 0.44 -0.54
CA GLY A 273 18.93 0.77 -0.05
C GLY A 273 17.84 0.16 -0.95
N PRO A 274 16.56 0.29 -0.61
CA PRO A 274 15.48 -0.20 -1.47
C PRO A 274 15.39 0.65 -2.74
N SER A 275 15.29 0.02 -3.91
CA SER A 275 15.15 0.74 -5.19
C SER A 275 13.80 1.46 -5.32
N THR A 276 12.71 0.88 -4.77
CA THR A 276 11.34 1.41 -4.91
C THR A 276 10.55 1.31 -3.59
N PRO A 277 10.96 2.01 -2.51
CA PRO A 277 10.24 1.97 -1.24
C PRO A 277 8.89 2.69 -1.35
N LEU A 278 7.79 2.02 -0.99
CA LEU A 278 6.48 2.66 -0.96
C LEU A 278 6.44 3.82 0.04
N PHE A 279 7.02 3.60 1.23
CA PHE A 279 7.21 4.59 2.29
C PHE A 279 8.66 4.55 2.77
N SER A 280 9.20 5.70 3.17
CA SER A 280 10.55 5.85 3.69
C SER A 280 10.58 6.96 4.74
N GLY A 281 11.52 6.88 5.67
CA GLY A 281 11.80 7.96 6.64
C GLY A 281 13.21 8.53 6.53
N VAL A 282 13.97 8.12 5.50
CA VAL A 282 15.40 8.45 5.34
C VAL A 282 15.64 9.27 4.08
N GLU A 283 15.10 8.80 2.94
CA GLU A 283 15.07 9.52 1.66
C GLU A 283 13.63 9.55 1.13
N PRO A 284 13.33 10.32 0.05
CA PRO A 284 12.04 10.26 -0.61
C PRO A 284 11.61 8.83 -0.96
N SER A 285 10.31 8.58 -0.90
CA SER A 285 9.66 7.33 -1.29
C SER A 285 8.68 7.51 -2.46
N VAL A 286 8.10 6.41 -2.95
CA VAL A 286 6.98 6.44 -3.92
C VAL A 286 5.87 7.36 -3.44
N ASN A 287 5.46 7.24 -2.18
CA ASN A 287 4.46 8.10 -1.57
C ASN A 287 4.86 9.58 -1.59
N ASP A 288 6.12 9.90 -1.25
CA ASP A 288 6.58 11.29 -1.20
C ASP A 288 6.60 11.92 -2.59
N THR A 289 7.14 11.20 -3.58
CA THR A 289 7.17 11.63 -4.99
C THR A 289 5.76 11.84 -5.53
N ILE A 290 4.87 10.86 -5.39
CA ILE A 290 3.49 10.99 -5.91
C ILE A 290 2.72 12.09 -5.19
N SER A 291 2.88 12.24 -3.87
CA SER A 291 2.24 13.33 -3.11
C SER A 291 2.75 14.69 -3.56
N TYR A 292 4.05 14.82 -3.85
CA TYR A 292 4.64 16.03 -4.40
C TYR A 292 4.02 16.38 -5.76
N TYR A 293 3.95 15.42 -6.68
CA TYR A 293 3.38 15.65 -8.02
C TYR A 293 1.87 15.94 -7.98
N ILE A 294 1.10 15.29 -7.10
CA ILE A 294 -0.33 15.61 -6.91
C ILE A 294 -0.48 17.06 -6.43
N LYS A 295 0.35 17.50 -5.48
CA LYS A 295 0.32 18.88 -4.98
C LYS A 295 0.71 19.88 -6.07
N ALA A 296 1.73 19.57 -6.87
CA ALA A 296 2.19 20.40 -7.97
C ALA A 296 1.15 20.49 -9.10
N ALA A 297 0.50 19.37 -9.43
CA ALA A 297 -0.52 19.28 -10.47
C ALA A 297 -1.85 19.92 -10.06
N GLY A 298 -2.17 19.89 -8.76
CA GLY A 298 -3.50 20.22 -8.25
C GLY A 298 -4.56 19.15 -8.54
N THR A 299 -4.20 18.04 -9.19
CA THR A 299 -5.09 16.91 -9.50
C THR A 299 -4.31 15.59 -9.62
N PRO A 300 -4.86 14.45 -9.17
CA PRO A 300 -4.26 13.14 -9.41
C PRO A 300 -4.59 12.55 -10.78
N GLU A 301 -5.60 13.04 -11.51
CA GLU A 301 -6.22 12.34 -12.65
C GLU A 301 -5.29 12.18 -13.87
N LYS A 302 -4.36 13.11 -14.06
CA LYS A 302 -3.39 13.08 -15.15
C LYS A 302 -2.08 12.37 -14.77
N LEU A 303 -1.94 11.86 -13.55
CA LEU A 303 -0.68 11.28 -13.07
C LEU A 303 -0.73 9.76 -13.05
N ASN A 304 0.28 9.12 -13.64
CA ASN A 304 0.51 7.69 -13.56
C ASN A 304 1.68 7.40 -12.62
N LEU A 305 1.47 6.55 -11.63
CA LEU A 305 2.53 6.00 -10.78
C LEU A 305 3.39 5.01 -11.56
N GLY A 306 4.71 5.17 -11.58
CA GLY A 306 5.66 4.27 -12.22
C GLY A 306 6.11 3.11 -11.32
N LEU A 307 6.19 1.90 -11.87
CA LEU A 307 6.81 0.75 -11.20
C LEU A 307 7.98 0.20 -12.03
N ALA A 308 9.07 -0.09 -11.34
CA ALA A 308 10.17 -0.86 -11.88
C ALA A 308 9.86 -2.36 -11.85
N PHE A 309 10.09 -3.05 -12.97
CA PHE A 309 10.04 -4.53 -13.08
C PHE A 309 11.45 -5.14 -13.11
N HIS A 310 12.45 -4.36 -12.71
CA HIS A 310 13.83 -4.75 -12.48
C HIS A 310 14.20 -4.58 -11.01
N GLY A 311 15.22 -5.32 -10.57
CA GLY A 311 15.84 -5.15 -9.26
C GLY A 311 17.15 -4.36 -9.37
N THR A 312 17.59 -3.79 -8.27
CA THR A 312 18.96 -3.24 -8.13
C THR A 312 19.69 -4.10 -7.11
N TYR A 313 20.88 -4.58 -7.48
CA TYR A 313 21.79 -5.22 -6.53
C TYR A 313 23.10 -4.44 -6.46
N TRP A 314 23.80 -4.56 -5.34
CA TRP A 314 25.08 -3.89 -5.10
C TRP A 314 26.18 -4.92 -4.93
N ASN A 315 27.26 -4.75 -5.70
CA ASN A 315 28.51 -5.46 -5.50
C ASN A 315 29.41 -4.70 -4.53
N ASN A 316 30.36 -5.39 -3.89
CA ASN A 316 31.38 -4.75 -3.04
C ASN A 316 30.79 -3.88 -1.91
N VAL A 317 29.64 -4.29 -1.38
CA VAL A 317 29.06 -3.70 -0.17
C VAL A 317 30.03 -3.94 0.99
N TYR A 318 30.50 -2.87 1.62
CA TYR A 318 31.45 -2.99 2.72
C TYR A 318 30.83 -3.86 3.82
N LYS A 319 31.61 -4.86 4.23
CA LYS A 319 31.25 -5.78 5.31
C LYS A 319 31.40 -5.07 6.65
N GLU A 320 30.50 -4.15 6.97
CA GLU A 320 30.32 -3.78 8.37
C GLU A 320 29.61 -4.93 9.09
N TYR A 321 30.28 -5.45 10.11
CA TYR A 321 29.95 -6.72 10.73
C TYR A 321 28.74 -6.66 11.69
N ASP A 322 28.11 -5.49 11.93
CA ASP A 322 27.17 -5.36 13.06
C ASP A 322 25.98 -4.38 12.94
N SER A 323 25.51 -4.04 11.73
CA SER A 323 24.24 -3.32 11.56
C SER A 323 23.20 -4.15 10.80
N LEU A 324 22.01 -4.32 11.40
CA LEU A 324 20.78 -4.83 10.74
C LEU A 324 20.24 -3.85 9.68
N SER A 325 21.02 -2.82 9.34
CA SER A 325 20.68 -1.80 8.35
C SER A 325 20.77 -2.38 6.94
N ILE A 326 19.73 -2.16 6.15
CA ILE A 326 19.75 -2.36 4.70
C ILE A 326 20.52 -1.25 3.97
N PHE A 327 20.94 -0.20 4.68
CA PHE A 327 21.75 0.90 4.18
C PHE A 327 23.20 0.69 4.57
N LYS A 328 24.01 0.20 3.64
CA LYS A 328 25.42 -0.16 3.86
C LYS A 328 26.32 0.55 2.87
N PRO A 329 27.49 1.05 3.28
CA PRO A 329 28.42 1.70 2.36
C PRO A 329 28.82 0.78 1.20
N VAL A 330 29.03 1.35 0.02
CA VAL A 330 29.45 0.66 -1.20
C VAL A 330 30.69 1.33 -1.76
N ASP A 331 31.69 0.55 -2.16
CA ASP A 331 32.86 1.06 -2.87
C ASP A 331 32.47 1.47 -4.30
N THR A 332 32.29 2.78 -4.52
CA THR A 332 31.85 3.34 -5.81
C THR A 332 32.88 3.16 -6.93
N ASN A 333 34.15 2.85 -6.61
CA ASN A 333 35.23 2.72 -7.60
C ASN A 333 35.31 1.32 -8.26
N LYS A 334 34.49 0.36 -7.80
CA LYS A 334 34.46 -1.04 -8.31
C LYS A 334 33.04 -1.56 -8.54
N VAL A 335 32.10 -0.67 -8.87
CA VAL A 335 30.72 -1.07 -9.14
C VAL A 335 30.59 -1.52 -10.61
N SER A 336 30.41 -2.82 -10.83
CA SER A 336 29.81 -3.33 -12.06
C SER A 336 28.34 -3.63 -11.81
N ILE A 337 27.47 -3.09 -12.66
CA ILE A 337 26.02 -3.25 -12.61
C ILE A 337 25.64 -4.35 -13.60
N ALA A 338 24.81 -5.30 -13.17
CA ALA A 338 23.82 -5.89 -14.05
C ALA A 338 22.43 -5.52 -13.48
N GLU A 339 21.51 -5.07 -14.31
CA GLU A 339 20.10 -5.07 -13.92
C GLU A 339 19.59 -6.48 -14.25
N GLU A 340 19.60 -7.38 -13.27
CA GLU A 340 19.07 -8.73 -13.44
C GLU A 340 17.64 -8.80 -12.89
N ILE A 341 16.72 -9.30 -13.71
CA ILE A 341 15.36 -9.60 -13.26
C ILE A 341 15.45 -10.84 -12.38
N ILE A 342 15.12 -10.70 -11.09
CA ILE A 342 15.10 -11.80 -10.13
C ILE A 342 14.06 -12.83 -10.60
N ASN A 343 14.52 -13.91 -11.23
CA ASN A 343 13.74 -15.14 -11.32
C ASN A 343 13.66 -15.70 -9.90
N ILE A 344 12.52 -15.57 -9.24
CA ILE A 344 12.31 -16.13 -7.89
C ILE A 344 12.31 -17.67 -8.01
N PRO A 345 13.33 -18.39 -7.50
CA PRO A 345 13.26 -19.83 -7.37
C PRO A 345 12.68 -20.14 -5.99
N ALA A 346 11.80 -21.13 -5.91
CA ALA A 346 11.29 -21.64 -4.64
C ALA A 346 12.45 -22.12 -3.74
N VAL A 347 12.53 -21.70 -2.47
CA VAL A 347 13.56 -22.20 -1.55
C VAL A 347 13.03 -22.63 -0.19
N ASN A 348 13.57 -23.80 0.18
CA ASN A 348 13.24 -24.76 1.20
C ASN A 348 13.96 -24.51 2.56
N ARG A 349 13.40 -25.10 3.61
CA ARG A 349 13.74 -24.97 5.04
C ARG A 349 14.95 -25.83 5.44
N SER A 350 16.11 -25.25 5.77
CA SER A 350 17.13 -26.04 6.52
C SER A 350 18.09 -25.29 7.46
N LYS A 351 18.16 -23.95 7.48
CA LYS A 351 19.18 -23.24 8.30
C LYS A 351 18.66 -22.57 9.59
N ARG A 352 17.65 -23.18 10.23
CA ARG A 352 16.96 -22.70 11.45
C ARG A 352 17.78 -22.73 12.76
N LYS A 353 19.02 -23.23 12.78
CA LYS A 353 19.80 -23.38 14.03
C LYS A 353 20.84 -22.28 14.30
N GLN A 354 21.22 -21.48 13.31
CA GLN A 354 22.11 -20.32 13.52
C GLN A 354 21.34 -19.08 13.99
N THR A 355 20.03 -19.04 13.72
CA THR A 355 19.04 -18.06 14.19
C THR A 355 18.98 -17.94 15.72
N ILE A 356 19.39 -18.97 16.47
CA ILE A 356 19.26 -19.01 17.94
C ILE A 356 20.35 -18.21 18.65
N VAL A 357 21.55 -18.09 18.06
CA VAL A 357 22.70 -17.44 18.72
C VAL A 357 22.75 -15.93 18.44
N ALA A 358 22.34 -15.49 17.25
CA ALA A 358 22.25 -14.06 16.93
C ALA A 358 21.12 -13.36 17.71
N SER A 359 20.04 -14.10 18.02
CA SER A 359 18.91 -13.64 18.83
C SER A 359 19.30 -13.23 20.26
N LEU A 360 20.42 -13.70 20.79
CA LEU A 360 20.92 -13.36 22.14
C LEU A 360 21.70 -12.04 22.18
N VAL A 361 22.26 -11.59 21.05
CA VAL A 361 23.04 -10.34 20.95
C VAL A 361 22.13 -9.17 20.57
N ILE A 362 21.12 -9.43 19.71
CA ILE A 362 19.97 -8.55 19.50
C ILE A 362 19.31 -8.19 20.85
N PHE A 363 19.30 -9.12 21.82
CA PHE A 363 18.70 -8.91 23.15
C PHE A 363 19.49 -7.93 24.05
N LEU A 364 20.81 -7.82 23.90
CA LEU A 364 21.67 -6.99 24.74
C LEU A 364 21.88 -5.57 24.19
N LEU A 365 21.75 -5.36 22.87
CA LEU A 365 21.82 -4.02 22.28
C LEU A 365 20.45 -3.31 22.28
N LEU A 366 19.35 -4.07 22.39
CA LEU A 366 18.01 -3.55 22.67
C LEU A 366 17.88 -2.93 24.06
N SER A 367 18.80 -3.14 25.00
CA SER A 367 18.68 -2.53 26.35
C SER A 367 19.16 -1.08 26.39
N GLU A 368 20.14 -0.68 25.59
CA GLU A 368 20.67 0.70 25.61
C GLU A 368 19.97 1.64 24.62
N PHE A 369 19.43 1.13 23.50
CA PHE A 369 18.54 1.92 22.62
C PHE A 369 17.13 2.10 23.20
N SER A 370 16.76 1.32 24.22
CA SER A 370 15.45 1.40 24.86
C SER A 370 15.24 2.70 25.63
N THR A 371 16.27 3.34 26.18
CA THR A 371 16.11 4.52 27.05
C THR A 371 15.91 5.82 26.28
N LEU A 372 16.43 5.94 25.05
CA LEU A 372 16.22 7.11 24.20
C LEU A 372 14.92 7.03 23.39
N ILE A 373 14.56 5.83 22.90
CA ILE A 373 13.21 5.58 22.34
C ILE A 373 12.16 5.74 23.43
N TRP A 374 12.43 5.38 24.68
CA TRP A 374 11.56 5.65 25.83
C TRP A 374 11.33 7.15 26.01
N TYR A 375 12.31 8.04 25.82
CA TYR A 375 12.10 9.50 25.90
C TYR A 375 11.17 10.03 24.79
N CYS A 376 11.22 9.46 23.58
CA CYS A 376 10.31 9.85 22.49
C CYS A 376 8.93 9.13 22.54
N TYR A 377 8.85 7.92 23.11
CA TYR A 377 7.59 7.19 23.36
C TYR A 377 6.81 7.72 24.56
N THR A 378 7.44 8.49 25.46
CA THR A 378 6.82 9.05 26.68
C THR A 378 6.17 10.43 26.48
N ASN A 379 6.07 10.94 25.25
CA ASN A 379 5.17 12.05 24.93
C ASN A 379 3.93 11.54 24.15
N PRO A 380 2.82 11.20 24.84
CA PRO A 380 1.76 10.37 24.30
C PRO A 380 0.54 11.20 23.90
N ASN A 381 0.70 12.22 23.04
CA ASN A 381 -0.41 13.15 22.72
C ASN A 381 -0.66 13.39 21.22
N ILE A 382 -0.26 12.46 20.33
CA ILE A 382 -0.79 12.48 18.95
C ILE A 382 -2.02 11.55 18.90
N ASN A 383 -3.20 12.17 18.98
CA ASN A 383 -4.48 11.50 18.91
C ASN A 383 -4.74 11.01 17.46
N PRO A 384 -4.90 9.68 17.20
CA PRO A 384 -5.18 9.15 15.87
C PRO A 384 -6.46 9.74 15.22
N ALA A 385 -7.37 10.30 16.03
CA ALA A 385 -8.54 11.03 15.53
C ALA A 385 -8.20 12.23 14.63
N ARG A 386 -6.97 12.80 14.70
CA ARG A 386 -6.55 13.94 13.86
C ARG A 386 -6.32 13.58 12.38
N CYS A 387 -6.17 12.29 12.04
CA CYS A 387 -5.92 11.85 10.66
C CYS A 387 -7.18 11.35 9.92
N GLY A 388 -8.37 11.40 10.55
CA GLY A 388 -9.64 11.00 9.93
C GLY A 388 -9.81 9.50 9.61
N LYS A 389 -8.83 8.65 9.96
CA LYS A 389 -8.88 7.20 9.68
C LYS A 389 -9.41 6.42 10.89
N ARG A 390 -10.36 5.50 10.66
CA ARG A 390 -10.85 4.56 11.67
C ARG A 390 -9.86 3.41 11.82
N ILE A 391 -9.25 3.29 13.01
CA ILE A 391 -8.40 2.16 13.41
C ILE A 391 -9.13 1.37 14.49
N VAL A 392 -9.48 0.12 14.17
CA VAL A 392 -10.30 -0.77 15.01
C VAL A 392 -9.46 -1.96 15.48
N GLY A 393 -9.34 -2.16 16.78
CA GLY A 393 -8.67 -3.33 17.37
C GLY A 393 -9.67 -4.33 17.94
N TYR A 394 -9.53 -5.62 17.65
CA TYR A 394 -10.34 -6.68 18.26
C TYR A 394 -9.64 -7.27 19.49
N TYR A 395 -10.32 -7.25 20.63
CA TYR A 395 -9.86 -7.86 21.88
C TYR A 395 -10.79 -8.99 22.30
N ARG A 396 -10.28 -10.20 22.51
CA ARG A 396 -11.14 -11.34 22.83
C ARG A 396 -11.38 -11.59 24.34
N GLY A 397 -10.56 -11.02 25.21
CA GLY A 397 -10.72 -11.15 26.66
C GLY A 397 -10.44 -12.53 27.27
N TRP A 398 -9.80 -13.46 26.55
CA TRP A 398 -9.45 -14.81 27.04
C TRP A 398 -7.95 -15.10 26.79
N GLY A 399 -7.42 -16.10 27.51
CA GLY A 399 -6.00 -16.49 27.41
C GLY A 399 -5.04 -15.61 28.20
N GLY A 400 -5.54 -14.85 29.19
CA GLY A 400 -4.74 -14.08 30.15
C GLY A 400 -3.99 -12.87 29.58
N ARG A 401 -4.12 -12.58 28.27
CA ARG A 401 -3.47 -11.42 27.64
C ARG A 401 -4.30 -10.17 27.87
N LYS A 402 -3.71 -9.17 28.52
CA LYS A 402 -4.29 -7.83 28.69
C LYS A 402 -3.90 -6.92 27.54
N VAL A 403 -4.76 -5.98 27.19
CA VAL A 403 -4.43 -4.91 26.23
C VAL A 403 -3.62 -3.84 26.96
N SER A 404 -2.49 -3.41 26.40
CA SER A 404 -1.67 -2.38 27.03
C SER A 404 -2.16 -0.96 26.70
N ASP A 405 -1.88 0.01 27.57
CA ASP A 405 -2.18 1.41 27.32
C ASP A 405 -1.58 1.91 25.99
N GLY A 406 -0.36 1.48 25.67
CA GLY A 406 0.32 1.83 24.42
C GLY A 406 -0.39 1.27 23.18
N GLN A 407 -1.10 0.15 23.30
CA GLN A 407 -1.98 -0.36 22.24
C GLN A 407 -3.25 0.47 22.15
N LEU A 408 -3.92 0.75 23.28
CA LEU A 408 -5.15 1.54 23.32
C LEU A 408 -4.96 2.96 22.74
N ARG A 409 -3.82 3.61 23.00
CA ARG A 409 -3.50 4.95 22.43
C ARG A 409 -3.45 4.98 20.90
N LYS A 410 -3.19 3.84 20.25
CA LYS A 410 -3.08 3.72 18.79
C LYS A 410 -4.43 3.45 18.12
N LEU A 411 -5.48 3.19 18.90
CA LEU A 411 -6.80 2.83 18.39
C LEU A 411 -7.74 4.04 18.43
N THR A 412 -8.68 4.04 17.49
CA THR A 412 -9.86 4.91 17.54
C THR A 412 -11.06 4.17 18.12
N HIS A 413 -11.12 2.86 17.86
CA HIS A 413 -12.16 1.96 18.34
C HIS A 413 -11.50 0.66 18.83
N VAL A 414 -12.05 0.08 19.88
CA VAL A 414 -11.71 -1.27 20.34
C VAL A 414 -13.00 -2.08 20.47
N ILE A 415 -13.01 -3.26 19.87
CA ILE A 415 -14.15 -4.17 19.86
C ILE A 415 -13.85 -5.36 20.75
N PHE A 416 -14.65 -5.57 21.79
CA PHE A 416 -14.55 -6.76 22.62
C PHE A 416 -15.33 -7.93 22.00
N SER A 417 -14.65 -9.02 21.68
CA SER A 417 -15.20 -10.18 20.96
C SER A 417 -15.21 -11.42 21.86
N SER A 418 -16.33 -11.88 22.40
CA SER A 418 -17.71 -11.43 22.19
C SER A 418 -18.56 -11.71 23.44
N ALA A 419 -19.62 -10.93 23.61
CA ALA A 419 -20.78 -11.31 24.40
C ALA A 419 -21.66 -12.32 23.63
N VAL A 420 -22.57 -12.95 24.34
CA VAL A 420 -23.52 -13.96 23.83
C VAL A 420 -24.94 -13.59 24.26
N LEU A 421 -25.93 -14.12 23.55
CA LEU A 421 -27.32 -14.07 23.99
C LEU A 421 -27.67 -15.33 24.77
N ASP A 422 -28.36 -15.17 25.90
CA ASP A 422 -29.01 -16.28 26.58
C ASP A 422 -30.34 -16.65 25.90
N SER A 423 -30.99 -17.73 26.37
CA SER A 423 -32.26 -18.21 25.80
C SER A 423 -33.43 -17.25 25.98
N GLN A 424 -33.30 -16.20 26.80
CA GLN A 424 -34.30 -15.17 27.00
C GLN A 424 -34.02 -13.91 26.14
N GLY A 425 -32.96 -13.94 25.33
CA GLY A 425 -32.55 -12.81 24.51
C GLY A 425 -31.76 -11.76 25.28
N ASN A 426 -31.22 -12.07 26.46
CA ASN A 426 -30.40 -11.14 27.22
C ASN A 426 -28.92 -11.21 26.81
N VAL A 427 -28.27 -10.05 26.72
CA VAL A 427 -26.83 -9.95 26.46
C VAL A 427 -26.05 -10.32 27.73
N THR A 428 -25.19 -11.34 27.65
CA THR A 428 -24.36 -11.81 28.76
C THR A 428 -22.92 -12.08 28.31
N PHE A 429 -21.99 -12.10 29.26
CA PHE A 429 -20.59 -12.46 29.00
C PHE A 429 -20.31 -13.97 29.03
N GLY A 430 -21.28 -14.78 29.47
CA GLY A 430 -21.13 -16.22 29.69
C GLY A 430 -20.25 -16.61 30.88
N SER A 431 -19.35 -15.73 31.35
CA SER A 431 -18.56 -15.95 32.57
C SER A 431 -18.13 -14.64 33.23
N LYS A 432 -17.94 -14.68 34.56
CA LYS A 432 -17.50 -13.52 35.34
C LYS A 432 -16.13 -12.99 34.90
N SER A 433 -15.20 -13.88 34.57
CA SER A 433 -13.87 -13.48 34.07
C SER A 433 -13.93 -12.64 32.79
N ARG A 434 -14.89 -12.89 31.89
CA ARG A 434 -15.06 -12.09 30.67
C ARG A 434 -15.72 -10.75 30.93
N GLU A 435 -16.68 -10.72 31.85
CA GLU A 435 -17.29 -9.48 32.33
C GLU A 435 -16.24 -8.57 32.97
N ASP A 436 -15.37 -9.14 33.81
CA ASP A 436 -14.28 -8.41 34.45
C ASP A 436 -13.28 -7.90 33.40
N ALA A 437 -12.93 -8.72 32.41
CA ALA A 437 -12.04 -8.30 31.31
C ALA A 437 -12.63 -7.18 30.44
N PHE A 438 -13.95 -7.16 30.23
CA PHE A 438 -14.60 -6.06 29.52
C PHE A 438 -14.64 -4.79 30.36
N SER A 439 -14.99 -4.91 31.64
CA SER A 439 -15.03 -3.79 32.57
C SER A 439 -13.64 -3.13 32.69
N GLU A 440 -12.59 -3.95 32.81
CA GLU A 440 -11.20 -3.50 32.78
C GLU A 440 -10.83 -2.82 31.46
N LEU A 441 -11.28 -3.34 30.31
CA LEU A 441 -11.05 -2.70 29.01
C LEU A 441 -11.70 -1.31 28.95
N VAL A 442 -12.95 -1.16 29.42
CA VAL A 442 -13.66 0.12 29.44
C VAL A 442 -12.89 1.11 30.31
N GLU A 443 -12.59 0.74 31.56
CA GLU A 443 -11.87 1.60 32.51
C GLU A 443 -10.52 2.07 31.94
N ASN A 444 -9.70 1.13 31.45
CA ASN A 444 -8.39 1.44 30.89
C ASN A 444 -8.51 2.33 29.65
N SER A 445 -9.50 2.08 28.78
CA SER A 445 -9.73 2.90 27.58
C SER A 445 -10.06 4.34 27.95
N ARG A 446 -10.93 4.57 28.95
CA ARG A 446 -11.30 5.92 29.42
C ARG A 446 -10.12 6.64 30.04
N LYS A 447 -9.28 5.93 30.80
CA LYS A 447 -8.06 6.48 31.41
C LYS A 447 -7.03 6.90 30.35
N VAL A 448 -6.86 6.09 29.31
CA VAL A 448 -5.79 6.24 28.32
C VAL A 448 -6.14 7.24 27.22
N ASN A 449 -7.36 7.17 26.70
CA ASN A 449 -7.84 8.03 25.64
C ASN A 449 -9.37 8.18 25.78
N PRO A 450 -9.87 9.29 26.37
CA PRO A 450 -11.30 9.53 26.52
C PRO A 450 -12.09 9.52 25.19
N ALA A 451 -11.42 9.70 24.04
CA ALA A 451 -12.04 9.64 22.72
C ALA A 451 -12.11 8.22 22.12
N LEU A 452 -11.42 7.24 22.70
CA LEU A 452 -11.44 5.84 22.25
C LEU A 452 -12.83 5.23 22.46
N LYS A 453 -13.39 4.69 21.39
CA LYS A 453 -14.70 4.04 21.41
C LYS A 453 -14.58 2.56 21.77
N VAL A 454 -15.27 2.14 22.82
CA VAL A 454 -15.30 0.75 23.28
C VAL A 454 -16.62 0.12 22.85
N ILE A 455 -16.55 -0.88 21.97
CA ILE A 455 -17.71 -1.53 21.38
C ILE A 455 -17.75 -2.99 21.87
N ILE A 456 -18.94 -3.48 22.25
CA ILE A 456 -19.14 -4.90 22.53
C ILE A 456 -19.60 -5.62 21.28
N SER A 457 -18.99 -6.75 20.94
CA SER A 457 -19.48 -7.58 19.84
C SER A 457 -20.34 -8.73 20.34
N ILE A 458 -21.43 -9.02 19.61
CA ILE A 458 -22.32 -10.15 19.86
C ILE A 458 -22.23 -11.15 18.71
N GLY A 459 -22.03 -12.42 19.03
CA GLY A 459 -22.08 -13.55 18.08
C GLY A 459 -20.74 -14.20 17.72
N GLY A 460 -19.60 -13.60 18.06
CA GLY A 460 -18.27 -14.06 17.61
C GLY A 460 -17.79 -15.38 18.20
N GLY A 461 -18.29 -16.47 17.65
CA GLY A 461 -17.89 -17.85 17.91
C GLY A 461 -19.05 -18.83 18.09
N SER A 462 -20.31 -18.37 18.21
CA SER A 462 -21.48 -19.25 18.29
C SER A 462 -22.59 -18.77 17.37
N GLN A 463 -22.86 -19.55 16.31
CA GLN A 463 -24.03 -19.38 15.45
C GLN A 463 -25.31 -19.27 16.29
N LYS A 464 -25.36 -19.98 17.42
CA LYS A 464 -26.41 -19.92 18.44
C LYS A 464 -26.84 -18.50 18.87
N SER A 465 -25.92 -17.55 19.05
CA SER A 465 -26.34 -16.19 19.46
C SER A 465 -27.01 -15.43 18.32
N VAL A 466 -26.59 -15.69 17.08
CA VAL A 466 -27.23 -15.14 15.87
C VAL A 466 -28.61 -15.78 15.70
N ASP A 467 -28.71 -17.09 15.87
CA ASP A 467 -29.96 -17.84 15.78
C ASP A 467 -30.98 -17.35 16.82
N LEU A 468 -30.58 -17.19 18.08
CA LEU A 468 -31.44 -16.64 19.14
C LEU A 468 -31.93 -15.23 18.83
N MET A 469 -31.09 -14.39 18.20
CA MET A 469 -31.47 -13.06 17.75
C MET A 469 -32.59 -13.12 16.70
N ILE A 470 -32.47 -14.07 15.75
CA ILE A 470 -33.45 -14.30 14.68
C ILE A 470 -34.73 -14.93 15.24
N GLU A 471 -34.61 -15.95 16.08
CA GLU A 471 -35.73 -16.66 16.73
C GLU A 471 -36.56 -15.74 17.61
N SER A 472 -35.92 -14.87 18.40
CA SER A 472 -36.60 -13.87 19.21
C SER A 472 -37.49 -12.97 18.36
N ASN A 473 -37.00 -12.54 17.18
CA ASN A 473 -37.76 -11.72 16.25
C ASN A 473 -38.85 -12.50 15.49
N LYS A 474 -38.65 -13.81 15.26
CA LYS A 474 -39.68 -14.70 14.69
C LYS A 474 -40.84 -14.94 15.67
N ALA A 475 -40.53 -15.11 16.95
CA ALA A 475 -41.50 -15.47 17.97
C ALA A 475 -42.36 -14.28 18.43
N HIS A 476 -41.82 -13.06 18.43
CA HIS A 476 -42.51 -11.86 18.86
C HIS A 476 -42.08 -10.63 18.03
N GLU A 477 -43.03 -9.85 17.51
CA GLU A 477 -42.75 -8.53 16.91
C GLU A 477 -42.08 -7.56 17.92
N ASN A 478 -42.21 -7.83 19.23
CA ASN A 478 -41.57 -7.09 20.33
C ASN A 478 -40.40 -7.87 20.96
N SER A 479 -39.34 -8.15 20.19
CA SER A 479 -38.12 -8.75 20.73
C SER A 479 -37.56 -7.90 21.88
N THR A 480 -37.12 -8.55 22.97
CA THR A 480 -36.44 -7.88 24.11
C THR A 480 -34.97 -7.58 23.83
N VAL A 481 -34.42 -8.10 22.73
CA VAL A 481 -32.99 -7.97 22.38
C VAL A 481 -32.54 -6.50 22.26
N PRO A 482 -33.27 -5.59 21.56
CA PRO A 482 -32.88 -4.18 21.49
C PRO A 482 -32.78 -3.52 22.87
N GLN A 483 -33.76 -3.77 23.75
CA GLN A 483 -33.75 -3.25 25.12
C GLN A 483 -32.64 -3.85 25.97
N SER A 484 -32.34 -5.15 25.78
CA SER A 484 -31.25 -5.81 26.48
C SER A 484 -29.89 -5.24 26.06
N ILE A 485 -29.68 -5.00 24.76
CA ILE A 485 -28.47 -4.34 24.24
C ILE A 485 -28.36 -2.94 24.85
N LEU A 486 -29.41 -2.12 24.79
CA LEU A 486 -29.38 -0.77 25.38
C LEU A 486 -29.00 -0.80 26.87
N SER A 487 -29.67 -1.66 27.65
CA SER A 487 -29.41 -1.82 29.08
C SER A 487 -27.96 -2.26 29.35
N PHE A 488 -27.42 -3.12 28.50
CA PHE A 488 -26.03 -3.58 28.59
C PHE A 488 -25.05 -2.43 28.29
N LEU A 489 -25.28 -1.66 27.22
CA LEU A 489 -24.43 -0.53 26.85
C LEU A 489 -24.41 0.55 27.95
N GLU A 490 -25.56 0.82 28.56
CA GLU A 490 -25.68 1.75 29.69
C GLU A 490 -24.97 1.23 30.94
N ARG A 491 -25.23 -0.03 31.32
CA ARG A 491 -24.65 -0.65 32.52
C ARG A 491 -23.12 -0.67 32.49
N TYR A 492 -22.53 -1.01 31.35
CA TYR A 492 -21.08 -1.14 31.22
C TYR A 492 -20.41 0.08 30.55
N GLN A 493 -21.17 1.15 30.31
CA GLN A 493 -20.67 2.39 29.69
C GLN A 493 -19.94 2.18 28.36
N ALA A 494 -20.43 1.24 27.55
CA ALA A 494 -19.90 0.96 26.22
C ALA A 494 -20.40 2.01 25.22
N ASP A 495 -19.61 2.30 24.19
CA ASP A 495 -19.93 3.28 23.15
C ASP A 495 -20.77 2.69 22.00
N GLY A 496 -20.97 1.38 21.95
CA GLY A 496 -21.73 0.76 20.88
C GLY A 496 -21.69 -0.76 20.86
N VAL A 497 -22.36 -1.33 19.87
CA VAL A 497 -22.48 -2.78 19.64
C VAL A 497 -22.08 -3.15 18.21
N GLU A 498 -21.37 -4.26 18.05
CA GLU A 498 -21.10 -4.89 16.75
C GLU A 498 -21.83 -6.24 16.64
N LEU A 499 -22.59 -6.47 15.57
CA LEU A 499 -23.18 -7.78 15.29
C LEU A 499 -22.30 -8.55 14.29
N GLN A 500 -21.81 -9.72 14.69
CA GLN A 500 -20.96 -10.55 13.82
C GLN A 500 -21.81 -11.46 12.91
N TRP A 501 -22.21 -10.94 11.75
CA TRP A 501 -23.04 -11.65 10.77
C TRP A 501 -22.31 -11.87 9.45
N LYS A 502 -21.73 -13.05 9.30
CA LYS A 502 -20.95 -13.40 8.10
C LYS A 502 -21.82 -13.84 6.91
N HIS A 503 -23.01 -14.37 7.17
CA HIS A 503 -23.86 -14.98 6.15
C HIS A 503 -25.28 -14.44 6.18
N TRP A 504 -25.90 -14.37 5.00
CA TRP A 504 -27.25 -13.84 4.77
C TRP A 504 -28.12 -14.84 3.99
N PRO A 505 -28.53 -15.98 4.58
CA PRO A 505 -29.47 -16.91 3.96
C PRO A 505 -30.81 -16.23 3.66
N LYS A 506 -31.47 -16.61 2.56
CA LYS A 506 -32.72 -15.99 2.09
C LYS A 506 -33.82 -16.02 3.15
N ASP A 507 -33.99 -17.14 3.83
CA ASP A 507 -35.03 -17.39 4.85
C ASP A 507 -34.76 -16.71 6.20
N GLU A 508 -33.52 -16.28 6.45
CA GLU A 508 -33.13 -15.54 7.66
C GLU A 508 -33.04 -14.03 7.43
N THR A 509 -32.77 -13.60 6.20
CA THR A 509 -32.39 -12.22 5.87
C THR A 509 -33.45 -11.20 6.31
N ILE A 510 -34.73 -11.49 6.09
CA ILE A 510 -35.81 -10.57 6.47
C ILE A 510 -35.82 -10.30 7.99
N TYR A 511 -35.64 -11.35 8.80
CA TYR A 511 -35.62 -11.24 10.25
C TYR A 511 -34.35 -10.56 10.76
N LYS A 512 -33.19 -10.81 10.13
CA LYS A 512 -31.94 -10.07 10.41
C LYS A 512 -32.08 -8.58 10.13
N LEU A 513 -32.69 -8.21 9.00
CA LEU A 513 -32.92 -6.81 8.65
C LEU A 513 -33.91 -6.13 9.61
N GLN A 514 -34.98 -6.84 9.99
CA GLN A 514 -35.99 -6.32 10.91
C GLN A 514 -35.40 -6.08 12.31
N ILE A 515 -34.71 -7.07 12.89
CA ILE A 515 -34.10 -6.89 14.22
C ILE A 515 -33.00 -5.84 14.20
N LEU A 516 -32.24 -5.72 13.09
CA LEU A 516 -31.22 -4.67 12.95
C LEU A 516 -31.85 -3.26 12.98
N LYS A 517 -33.00 -3.07 12.33
CA LYS A 517 -33.76 -1.80 12.39
C LYS A 517 -34.26 -1.52 13.81
N TYR A 518 -34.83 -2.51 14.48
CA TYR A 518 -35.30 -2.35 15.87
C TYR A 518 -34.15 -2.02 16.83
N ILE A 519 -32.97 -2.63 16.64
CA ILE A 519 -31.77 -2.25 17.41
C ILE A 519 -31.40 -0.80 17.13
N ARG A 520 -31.37 -0.36 15.86
CA ARG A 520 -31.02 1.02 15.52
C ARG A 520 -32.00 2.03 16.10
N GLU A 521 -33.30 1.74 16.06
CA GLU A 521 -34.37 2.58 16.62
C GLU A 521 -34.31 2.67 18.15
N ALA A 522 -34.03 1.55 18.83
CA ALA A 522 -33.92 1.51 20.28
C ALA A 522 -32.66 2.21 20.81
N LEU A 523 -31.57 2.25 20.03
CA LEU A 523 -30.31 2.84 20.45
C LEU A 523 -30.25 4.35 20.18
N PRO A 524 -30.09 5.19 21.22
CA PRO A 524 -29.82 6.62 21.04
C PRO A 524 -28.64 6.89 20.09
N ALA A 525 -28.68 8.02 19.37
CA ALA A 525 -27.68 8.38 18.36
C ALA A 525 -26.21 8.43 18.84
N ARG A 526 -25.98 8.48 20.16
CA ARG A 526 -24.64 8.41 20.76
C ARG A 526 -24.00 7.03 20.66
N TYR A 527 -24.79 5.97 20.52
CA TYR A 527 -24.30 4.59 20.45
C TYR A 527 -24.07 4.17 19.01
N LEU A 528 -22.86 3.65 18.78
CA LEU A 528 -22.44 3.08 17.52
C LEU A 528 -23.09 1.70 17.31
N LEU A 529 -23.50 1.43 16.08
CA LEU A 529 -23.95 0.14 15.61
C LEU A 529 -23.08 -0.25 14.41
N SER A 530 -22.39 -1.38 14.48
CA SER A 530 -21.58 -1.90 13.37
C SER A 530 -21.90 -3.36 13.05
N LEU A 531 -21.49 -3.80 11.86
CA LEU A 531 -21.56 -5.21 11.44
C LEU A 531 -20.18 -5.75 11.10
N SER A 532 -19.92 -7.02 11.43
CA SER A 532 -18.83 -7.76 10.82
C SER A 532 -19.34 -8.58 9.65
N LEU A 533 -18.80 -8.35 8.46
CA LEU A 533 -19.23 -8.98 7.20
C LEU A 533 -18.13 -9.89 6.62
N SER A 534 -18.53 -10.81 5.73
CA SER A 534 -17.67 -11.84 5.14
C SER A 534 -16.54 -11.29 4.25
N SER A 535 -15.50 -12.10 4.06
CA SER A 535 -14.47 -11.92 3.02
C SER A 535 -14.99 -12.15 1.60
N SER A 536 -16.16 -12.76 1.42
CA SER A 536 -16.79 -12.93 0.11
C SER A 536 -17.50 -11.66 -0.35
N GLU A 537 -17.81 -11.56 -1.64
CA GLU A 537 -18.71 -10.53 -2.19
C GLU A 537 -20.02 -10.46 -1.38
N PHE A 538 -20.52 -9.25 -1.15
CA PHE A 538 -21.78 -9.07 -0.45
C PHE A 538 -22.96 -9.50 -1.34
N PRO A 539 -23.87 -10.39 -0.86
CA PRO A 539 -24.99 -10.86 -1.66
C PRO A 539 -26.00 -9.73 -1.87
N THR A 540 -26.03 -9.17 -3.08
CA THR A 540 -27.04 -8.19 -3.49
C THR A 540 -28.23 -8.89 -4.13
N THR A 541 -29.43 -8.63 -3.64
CA THR A 541 -30.70 -9.17 -4.15
C THR A 541 -31.77 -8.08 -4.12
N ASP A 542 -32.97 -8.36 -4.65
CA ASP A 542 -34.09 -7.40 -4.65
C ASP A 542 -34.53 -6.96 -3.25
N TYR A 543 -34.25 -7.77 -2.22
CA TYR A 543 -34.65 -7.54 -0.82
C TYR A 543 -33.46 -7.30 0.13
N LEU A 544 -32.22 -7.35 -0.37
CA LEU A 544 -31.02 -7.12 0.42
C LEU A 544 -29.99 -6.37 -0.42
N LYS A 545 -29.79 -5.09 -0.10
CA LYS A 545 -28.76 -4.25 -0.71
C LYS A 545 -27.81 -3.75 0.36
N LEU A 546 -26.54 -3.63 0.00
CA LEU A 546 -25.53 -3.16 0.94
C LEU A 546 -25.76 -1.70 1.37
N ASP A 547 -26.23 -0.84 0.46
CA ASP A 547 -26.57 0.56 0.79
C ASP A 547 -27.67 0.66 1.84
N ASP A 548 -28.70 -0.19 1.76
CA ASP A 548 -29.78 -0.21 2.74
C ASP A 548 -29.24 -0.61 4.13
N LEU A 549 -28.31 -1.57 4.19
CA LEU A 549 -27.62 -1.91 5.44
C LEU A 549 -26.77 -0.75 5.98
N LEU A 550 -25.98 -0.11 5.10
CA LEU A 550 -25.13 1.03 5.47
C LEU A 550 -25.94 2.27 5.88
N SER A 551 -27.22 2.35 5.54
CA SER A 551 -28.12 3.39 6.04
C SER A 551 -28.52 3.18 7.51
N ILE A 552 -28.47 1.94 7.99
CA ILE A 552 -28.86 1.54 9.34
C ILE A 552 -27.67 1.55 10.30
N VAL A 553 -26.47 1.17 9.82
CA VAL A 553 -25.26 1.00 10.65
C VAL A 553 -24.23 2.08 10.40
N ASP A 554 -23.42 2.38 11.42
CA ASP A 554 -22.39 3.43 11.37
C ASP A 554 -21.19 3.02 10.51
N PHE A 555 -20.82 1.73 10.53
CA PHE A 555 -19.79 1.15 9.68
C PHE A 555 -19.86 -0.39 9.67
N VAL A 556 -19.12 -0.99 8.74
CA VAL A 556 -18.92 -2.44 8.65
C VAL A 556 -17.43 -2.79 8.71
N SER A 557 -17.12 -3.92 9.32
CA SER A 557 -15.77 -4.48 9.42
C SER A 557 -15.69 -5.77 8.61
N LEU A 558 -14.92 -5.77 7.52
CA LEU A 558 -14.78 -6.95 6.69
C LEU A 558 -13.80 -7.93 7.31
N THR A 559 -14.17 -9.21 7.41
CA THR A 559 -13.22 -10.28 7.76
C THR A 559 -12.41 -10.67 6.53
N SER A 560 -11.73 -9.72 5.89
CA SER A 560 -11.00 -9.85 4.62
C SER A 560 -9.67 -10.63 4.77
N PHE A 561 -9.80 -11.84 5.29
CA PHE A 561 -8.77 -12.85 5.52
C PHE A 561 -9.48 -14.22 5.60
N ASP A 562 -8.74 -15.30 5.77
CA ASP A 562 -9.26 -16.67 5.73
C ASP A 562 -9.96 -17.03 4.40
N TYR A 563 -9.42 -16.54 3.27
CA TYR A 563 -9.97 -16.76 1.93
C TYR A 563 -9.90 -18.21 1.44
N SER A 564 -8.98 -19.02 1.98
CA SER A 564 -8.79 -20.41 1.59
C SER A 564 -8.68 -21.32 2.81
N ALA A 565 -9.40 -22.44 2.76
CA ALA A 565 -9.22 -23.57 3.68
C ALA A 565 -8.14 -24.56 3.18
N SER A 566 -7.71 -24.43 1.93
CA SER A 566 -6.68 -25.26 1.29
C SER A 566 -5.30 -24.60 1.37
N PRO A 567 -4.20 -25.38 1.27
CA PRO A 567 -2.84 -24.85 1.26
C PRO A 567 -2.68 -23.70 0.26
N GLY A 568 -2.30 -22.53 0.75
CA GLY A 568 -2.15 -21.32 -0.05
C GLY A 568 -2.20 -20.03 0.79
N PRO A 569 -2.11 -18.86 0.14
CA PRO A 569 -2.27 -17.58 0.82
C PRO A 569 -3.66 -17.48 1.47
N PHE A 570 -3.72 -17.36 2.80
CA PHE A 570 -4.98 -17.24 3.53
C PHE A 570 -5.53 -15.80 3.56
N ALA A 571 -4.70 -14.80 3.23
CA ALA A 571 -5.07 -13.39 3.12
C ALA A 571 -4.32 -12.72 1.94
N PRO A 572 -4.52 -13.17 0.68
CA PRO A 572 -3.83 -12.61 -0.47
C PRO A 572 -4.31 -11.18 -0.73
N ILE A 573 -3.36 -10.26 -0.94
CA ILE A 573 -3.65 -8.85 -1.21
C ILE A 573 -4.24 -8.68 -2.62
N TYR A 574 -3.60 -9.30 -3.62
CA TYR A 574 -3.94 -9.18 -5.04
C TYR A 574 -4.63 -10.45 -5.58
N PRO A 575 -5.43 -10.32 -6.66
CA PRO A 575 -6.20 -11.43 -7.21
C PRO A 575 -5.36 -12.34 -8.10
N ASP A 576 -5.15 -13.57 -7.65
CA ASP A 576 -5.03 -14.73 -8.57
C ASP A 576 -6.40 -15.40 -8.80
N SER A 577 -7.43 -14.98 -8.03
CA SER A 577 -8.83 -15.41 -8.10
C SER A 577 -9.77 -14.37 -7.46
N LYS A 578 -11.10 -14.62 -7.44
CA LYS A 578 -12.09 -13.81 -6.69
C LYS A 578 -11.88 -13.82 -5.17
N SER A 579 -11.00 -14.68 -4.65
CA SER A 579 -10.74 -14.85 -3.22
C SER A 579 -9.52 -14.03 -2.79
N SER A 580 -9.58 -12.70 -2.90
CA SER A 580 -8.52 -11.77 -2.48
C SER A 580 -9.05 -10.51 -1.80
N LEU A 581 -8.19 -9.87 -1.02
CA LEU A 581 -8.46 -8.62 -0.31
C LEU A 581 -8.92 -7.50 -1.24
N GLU A 582 -8.19 -7.27 -2.33
CA GLU A 582 -8.51 -6.25 -3.33
C GLU A 582 -9.87 -6.52 -3.97
N HIS A 583 -10.14 -7.77 -4.37
CA HIS A 583 -11.41 -8.14 -4.99
C HIS A 583 -12.60 -7.88 -4.05
N THR A 584 -12.50 -8.30 -2.79
CA THR A 584 -13.54 -8.06 -1.79
C THR A 584 -13.77 -6.57 -1.56
N LEU A 585 -12.71 -5.79 -1.33
CA LEU A 585 -12.84 -4.36 -1.09
C LEU A 585 -13.45 -3.64 -2.30
N LYS A 586 -13.02 -4.00 -3.52
CA LYS A 586 -13.61 -3.46 -4.76
C LYS A 586 -15.08 -3.85 -4.88
N SER A 587 -15.45 -5.09 -4.59
CA SER A 587 -16.85 -5.53 -4.66
C SER A 587 -17.77 -4.71 -3.74
N TYR A 588 -17.39 -4.54 -2.46
CA TYR A 588 -18.17 -3.73 -1.51
C TYR A 588 -18.20 -2.24 -1.90
N TYR A 589 -17.07 -1.72 -2.36
CA TYR A 589 -16.98 -0.33 -2.81
C TYR A 589 -17.84 -0.07 -4.05
N CYS A 590 -17.80 -0.96 -5.05
CA CYS A 590 -18.58 -0.81 -6.27
C CYS A 590 -20.09 -0.84 -6.02
N GLN A 591 -20.54 -1.55 -4.99
CA GLN A 591 -21.96 -1.59 -4.63
C GLN A 591 -22.48 -0.30 -3.98
N THR A 592 -21.63 0.45 -3.27
CA THR A 592 -22.11 1.52 -2.35
C THR A 592 -21.42 2.87 -2.52
N LYS A 593 -20.15 2.87 -2.95
CA LYS A 593 -19.25 4.02 -3.01
C LYS A 593 -18.99 4.72 -1.66
N GLN A 594 -19.37 4.08 -0.53
CA GLN A 594 -19.25 4.63 0.84
C GLN A 594 -18.01 4.09 1.57
N TRP A 595 -16.80 4.43 1.10
CA TRP A 595 -15.53 3.90 1.65
C TRP A 595 -15.34 4.23 3.13
N GLU A 596 -15.86 5.37 3.59
CA GLU A 596 -15.78 5.85 4.96
C GLU A 596 -16.53 4.95 5.97
N LYS A 597 -17.45 4.12 5.48
CA LYS A 597 -18.21 3.15 6.26
C LYS A 597 -17.63 1.73 6.22
N ILE A 598 -16.56 1.47 5.47
CA ILE A 598 -16.01 0.12 5.30
C ILE A 598 -14.61 0.03 5.93
N ASN A 599 -14.42 -0.88 6.87
CA ASN A 599 -13.10 -1.20 7.42
C ASN A 599 -12.53 -2.47 6.78
N MET A 600 -11.27 -2.38 6.34
CA MET A 600 -10.47 -3.53 5.93
C MET A 600 -10.02 -4.34 7.16
N GLY A 601 -10.14 -5.66 7.09
CA GLY A 601 -9.65 -6.57 8.11
C GLY A 601 -8.21 -7.00 7.87
N VAL A 602 -7.40 -7.02 8.93
CA VAL A 602 -6.01 -7.52 8.90
C VAL A 602 -5.85 -8.61 9.96
N ALA A 603 -5.46 -9.81 9.54
CA ALA A 603 -5.24 -10.93 10.44
C ALA A 603 -3.87 -10.84 11.13
N PHE A 604 -3.85 -10.89 12.46
CA PHE A 604 -2.63 -10.96 13.28
C PHE A 604 -2.32 -12.40 13.72
N TYR A 605 -2.63 -13.36 12.84
CA TYR A 605 -2.35 -14.78 12.97
C TYR A 605 -2.00 -15.35 11.60
N GLY A 606 -1.44 -16.56 11.56
CA GLY A 606 -1.21 -17.31 10.32
C GLY A 606 -1.94 -18.66 10.34
N ARG A 607 -2.07 -19.29 9.17
CA ARG A 607 -2.54 -20.67 9.02
C ARG A 607 -1.40 -21.56 8.49
N SER A 608 -1.42 -22.83 8.86
CA SER A 608 -0.48 -23.85 8.39
C SER A 608 -1.22 -25.15 8.10
N TRP A 609 -0.71 -25.93 7.15
CA TRP A 609 -1.24 -27.23 6.77
C TRP A 609 -0.18 -28.30 6.99
N GLU A 610 -0.62 -29.46 7.45
CA GLU A 610 0.19 -30.67 7.57
C GLU A 610 -0.11 -31.59 6.38
N ASN A 611 0.82 -32.50 6.04
CA ASN A 611 0.67 -33.48 4.96
C ASN A 611 0.41 -32.88 3.55
N VAL A 612 1.03 -31.74 3.24
CA VAL A 612 0.99 -31.14 1.89
C VAL A 612 1.88 -31.98 0.96
N LEU A 613 1.28 -32.63 -0.04
CA LEU A 613 1.98 -33.43 -1.05
C LEU A 613 2.84 -32.55 -1.96
N GLU A 614 3.93 -33.10 -2.51
CA GLU A 614 4.71 -32.40 -3.54
C GLU A 614 3.84 -32.20 -4.80
N PRO A 615 3.99 -31.07 -5.52
CA PRO A 615 3.26 -30.84 -6.76
C PRO A 615 3.59 -31.94 -7.77
N SER A 616 2.57 -32.62 -8.30
CA SER A 616 2.69 -33.63 -9.35
C SER A 616 3.03 -33.06 -10.71
#